data_AF-A0A0K8UWU0-F1
#
_entry.id   AF-A0A0K8UWU0-F1
#
_cell.length_a   1.000
_cell.length_b   1.000
_cell.length_c   1.000
_cell.angle_alpha   90.00
_cell.angle_beta   90.00
_cell.angle_gamma   90.00
#
_symmetry.space_group_name_H-M   'P 1'
#
loop_
_entity.id
_entity.type
_entity.pdbx_description
1 polymer ?
#
loop_
_entity_poly.entity_id
_entity_poly.type
_entity_poly.pdbx_seq_one_letter_code
_entity_poly.pdbx_strand_id
1 'polypeptide(L)'
;MAVLPLSYPVESLTPEELTVLQDLLMEEVFRGEDYAASFLGVEFRGGMLQVDCVDEASADWLKEYAPKLGGWKGPVLCAKRAEDLPIMHSMTMFLPRCGDKPYEFALGLVKNQNRGLSISSWRVVSSKMEEIG
;
A
#
# COMPACT_ATOMS: atom_id res chain seq x y z
N MET A 1 -9.46 7.17 3.29
CA MET A 1 -9.38 6.79 1.85
C MET A 1 -8.08 6.06 1.59
N ALA A 2 -7.97 5.34 0.48
CA ALA A 2 -6.70 4.80 0.01
C ALA A 2 -6.54 5.05 -1.49
N VAL A 3 -5.35 5.44 -1.92
CA VAL A 3 -4.93 5.49 -3.33
C VAL A 3 -4.07 4.28 -3.64
N LEU A 4 -4.47 3.52 -4.65
CA LEU A 4 -3.90 2.21 -4.99
C LEU A 4 -4.01 1.90 -6.48
N PRO A 5 -3.25 0.92 -6.99
CA PRO A 5 -3.44 0.40 -8.34
C PRO A 5 -4.87 -0.10 -8.55
N LEU A 6 -5.44 0.14 -9.71
CA LEU A 6 -6.78 -0.34 -10.06
C LEU A 6 -6.89 -1.88 -9.95
N SER A 7 -5.79 -2.58 -10.21
CA SER A 7 -5.62 -4.04 -10.15
C SER A 7 -5.33 -4.59 -8.74
N TYR A 8 -5.29 -3.75 -7.69
CA TYR A 8 -5.00 -4.19 -6.33
C TYR A 8 -5.98 -5.30 -5.85
N PRO A 9 -5.50 -6.35 -5.17
CA PRO A 9 -4.16 -6.54 -4.62
C PRO A 9 -3.17 -7.29 -5.53
N VAL A 10 -3.54 -7.55 -6.79
CA VAL A 10 -2.69 -8.27 -7.76
C VAL A 10 -1.37 -7.51 -7.92
N GLU A 11 -1.46 -6.22 -8.22
CA GLU A 11 -0.34 -5.28 -8.15
C GLU A 11 -0.43 -4.44 -6.87
N SER A 12 0.73 -4.01 -6.39
CA SER A 12 0.89 -3.15 -5.21
C SER A 12 2.04 -2.21 -5.45
N LEU A 13 1.96 -0.98 -4.93
CA LEU A 13 3.01 0.02 -5.11
C LEU A 13 4.23 -0.32 -4.25
N THR A 14 5.40 -0.14 -4.83
CA THR A 14 6.69 -0.18 -4.14
C THR A 14 6.87 1.06 -3.22
N PRO A 15 7.79 1.02 -2.24
CA PRO A 15 8.10 2.20 -1.42
C PRO A 15 8.50 3.42 -2.26
N GLU A 16 9.26 3.23 -3.33
CA GLU A 16 9.70 4.30 -4.22
C GLU A 16 8.52 4.90 -5.00
N GLU A 17 7.63 4.06 -5.50
CA GLU A 17 6.39 4.49 -6.17
C GLU A 17 5.44 5.21 -5.21
N LEU A 18 5.35 4.77 -3.94
CA LEU A 18 4.54 5.43 -2.92
C LEU A 18 5.05 6.83 -2.59
N THR A 19 6.39 7.02 -2.53
CA THR A 19 7.00 8.34 -2.35
C THR A 19 6.67 9.26 -3.52
N VAL A 20 6.87 8.80 -4.77
CA VAL A 20 6.55 9.60 -5.96
C VAL A 20 5.06 9.94 -6.01
N LEU A 21 4.19 8.99 -5.68
CA LEU A 21 2.75 9.22 -5.61
C LEU A 21 2.39 10.28 -4.56
N GLN A 22 2.99 10.21 -3.37
CA GLN A 22 2.75 11.18 -2.32
C GLN A 22 3.20 12.58 -2.75
N ASP A 23 4.39 12.72 -3.34
CA ASP A 23 4.92 13.99 -3.82
C ASP A 23 3.97 14.64 -4.85
N LEU A 24 3.60 13.88 -5.88
CA LEU A 24 2.70 14.36 -6.94
C LEU A 24 1.32 14.73 -6.39
N LEU A 25 0.80 13.96 -5.44
CA LEU A 25 -0.49 14.26 -4.81
C LEU A 25 -0.42 15.56 -4.01
N MET A 26 0.67 15.78 -3.27
CA MET A 26 0.86 17.02 -2.51
C MET A 26 1.08 18.23 -3.42
N GLU A 27 1.73 18.05 -4.57
CA GLU A 27 1.83 19.09 -5.61
C GLU A 27 0.47 19.46 -6.20
N GLU A 28 -0.42 18.48 -6.39
CA GLU A 28 -1.80 18.71 -6.84
C GLU A 28 -2.61 19.49 -5.80
N VAL A 29 -2.50 19.11 -4.52
CA VAL A 29 -3.12 19.86 -3.41
C VAL A 29 -2.57 21.29 -3.34
N PHE A 30 -1.26 21.47 -3.52
CA PHE A 30 -0.61 22.78 -3.52
C PHE A 30 -1.09 23.68 -4.66
N ARG A 31 -1.34 23.12 -5.85
CA ARG A 31 -1.88 23.87 -6.99
C ARG A 31 -3.25 24.48 -6.69
N GLY A 32 -4.05 23.82 -5.86
CA GLY A 32 -5.21 24.41 -5.20
C GLY A 32 -6.16 25.14 -6.15
N GLU A 33 -6.79 24.40 -7.07
CA GLU A 33 -7.88 24.92 -7.91
C GLU A 33 -9.15 25.21 -7.08
N ASP A 34 -10.35 25.20 -7.67
CA ASP A 34 -11.63 25.61 -7.04
C ASP A 34 -11.91 25.00 -5.65
N TYR A 35 -11.30 23.86 -5.32
CA TYR A 35 -11.26 23.28 -3.98
C TYR A 35 -9.90 22.61 -3.73
N ALA A 36 -9.23 22.98 -2.63
CA ALA A 36 -8.04 22.29 -2.14
C ALA A 36 -8.45 21.26 -1.09
N ALA A 37 -8.20 19.97 -1.37
CA ALA A 37 -8.50 18.90 -0.44
C ALA A 37 -7.72 19.03 0.87
N SER A 38 -8.34 18.61 1.97
CA SER A 38 -7.78 18.70 3.31
C SER A 38 -7.60 17.31 3.91
N PHE A 39 -6.37 17.01 4.33
CA PHE A 39 -5.97 15.71 4.86
C PHE A 39 -5.48 15.86 6.31
N LEU A 40 -5.91 14.94 7.18
CA LEU A 40 -5.42 14.81 8.56
C LEU A 40 -4.11 14.02 8.62
N GLY A 41 -3.91 13.11 7.67
CA GLY A 41 -2.75 12.23 7.62
C GLY A 41 -2.61 11.55 6.26
N VAL A 42 -1.37 11.26 5.88
CA VAL A 42 -1.02 10.52 4.67
C VAL A 42 0.07 9.52 5.03
N GLU A 43 -0.21 8.23 4.84
CA GLU A 43 0.63 7.14 5.32
C GLU A 43 0.78 6.02 4.28
N PHE A 44 1.94 5.36 4.27
CA PHE A 44 2.17 4.18 3.44
C PHE A 44 1.64 2.94 4.16
N ARG A 45 0.78 2.16 3.49
CA ARG A 45 0.22 0.96 4.08
C ARG A 45 0.04 -0.13 3.05
N GLY A 46 0.74 -1.27 3.20
CA GLY A 46 0.46 -2.47 2.40
C GLY A 46 0.50 -2.26 0.88
N GLY A 47 1.40 -1.41 0.40
CA GLY A 47 1.54 -1.08 -1.04
C GLY A 47 0.46 -0.16 -1.59
N MET A 48 -0.19 0.62 -0.73
CA MET A 48 -1.12 1.70 -1.07
C MET A 48 -0.84 2.93 -0.20
N LEU A 49 -1.32 4.08 -0.64
CA LEU A 49 -1.25 5.34 0.10
C LEU A 49 -2.57 5.54 0.85
N GLN A 50 -2.55 5.39 2.17
CA GLN A 50 -3.70 5.72 3.01
C GLN A 50 -3.75 7.25 3.20
N VAL A 51 -4.93 7.83 2.99
CA VAL A 51 -5.18 9.26 3.14
C VAL A 51 -6.39 9.45 4.04
N ASP A 52 -6.20 10.11 5.18
CA ASP A 52 -7.26 10.42 6.12
C ASP A 52 -7.86 11.78 5.73
N CYS A 53 -8.94 11.75 4.93
CA CYS A 53 -9.65 12.94 4.47
C CYS A 53 -10.44 13.58 5.62
N VAL A 54 -10.42 14.92 5.71
CA VAL A 54 -11.18 15.68 6.74
C VAL A 54 -12.69 15.57 6.50
N ASP A 55 -13.12 15.55 5.25
CA ASP A 55 -14.52 15.55 4.83
C ASP A 55 -14.75 14.72 3.56
N GLU A 56 -16.03 14.59 3.18
CA GLU A 56 -16.41 13.87 1.96
C GLU A 56 -15.92 14.58 0.69
N ALA A 57 -15.86 15.92 0.69
CA ALA A 57 -15.38 16.68 -0.45
C ALA A 57 -13.91 16.36 -0.78
N SER A 58 -13.06 16.21 0.25
CA SER A 58 -11.67 15.77 0.12
C SER A 58 -11.58 14.32 -0.38
N ALA A 59 -12.51 13.46 0.04
CA ALA A 59 -12.56 12.08 -0.43
C ALA A 59 -12.98 11.99 -1.92
N ASP A 60 -13.97 12.77 -2.34
CA ASP A 60 -14.42 12.84 -3.73
C ASP A 60 -13.36 13.48 -4.63
N TRP A 61 -12.71 14.54 -4.16
CA TRP A 61 -11.55 15.13 -4.82
C TRP A 61 -10.47 14.06 -5.09
N LEU A 62 -10.15 13.23 -4.09
CA LEU A 62 -9.13 12.19 -4.24
C LEU A 62 -9.54 11.13 -5.29
N LYS A 63 -10.82 10.74 -5.34
CA LYS A 63 -11.34 9.82 -6.37
C LYS A 63 -11.22 10.40 -7.77
N GLU A 64 -11.43 11.70 -7.91
CA GLU A 64 -11.36 12.38 -9.20
C GLU A 64 -9.92 12.57 -9.71
N TYR A 65 -9.02 13.01 -8.83
CA TYR A 65 -7.67 13.44 -9.23
C TYR A 65 -6.66 12.29 -9.26
N ALA A 66 -6.77 11.29 -8.37
CA ALA A 66 -5.79 10.19 -8.33
C ALA A 66 -5.60 9.46 -9.68
N PRO A 67 -6.65 9.15 -10.47
CA PRO A 67 -6.50 8.53 -11.79
C PRO A 67 -5.88 9.44 -12.86
N LYS A 68 -5.86 10.76 -12.63
CA LYS A 68 -5.44 11.79 -13.60
C LYS A 68 -4.13 12.47 -13.21
N LEU A 69 -3.44 11.97 -12.19
CA LEU A 69 -2.28 12.62 -11.59
C LEU A 69 -1.16 12.81 -12.61
N GLY A 70 -0.85 14.07 -12.91
CA GLY A 70 0.19 14.42 -13.88
C GLY A 70 1.56 13.94 -13.44
N GLY A 71 2.41 13.49 -14.38
CA GLY A 71 3.76 13.03 -14.08
C GLY A 71 3.87 11.61 -13.52
N TRP A 72 2.75 10.98 -13.15
CA TRP A 72 2.72 9.59 -12.73
C TRP A 72 3.09 8.63 -13.87
N LYS A 73 3.96 7.65 -13.59
CA LYS A 73 4.45 6.66 -14.57
C LYS A 73 4.19 5.20 -14.15
N GLY A 74 3.53 5.00 -13.02
CA GLY A 74 3.22 3.67 -12.50
C GLY A 74 1.89 3.11 -13.04
N PRO A 75 1.32 2.09 -12.39
CA PRO A 75 0.04 1.50 -12.79
C PRO A 75 -1.10 2.51 -12.72
N VAL A 76 -2.20 2.23 -13.42
CA VAL A 76 -3.42 3.04 -13.34
C VAL A 76 -3.92 3.09 -11.90
N LEU A 77 -4.10 4.29 -11.36
CA LEU A 77 -4.50 4.50 -9.97
C LEU A 77 -6.01 4.68 -9.82
N CYS A 78 -6.51 4.37 -8.63
CA CYS A 78 -7.85 4.73 -8.18
C CYS A 78 -7.81 5.09 -6.69
N ALA A 79 -8.82 5.84 -6.21
CA ALA A 79 -9.06 6.03 -4.79
C ALA A 79 -10.29 5.26 -4.33
N LYS A 80 -10.21 4.56 -3.21
CA LYS A 80 -11.30 3.77 -2.63
C LYS A 80 -11.49 4.07 -1.14
N ARG A 81 -12.71 3.87 -0.65
CA ARG A 81 -12.98 3.88 0.80
C ARG A 81 -12.45 2.61 1.43
N ALA A 82 -12.26 2.65 2.75
CA ALA A 82 -11.78 1.48 3.50
C ALA A 82 -12.72 0.28 3.35
N GLU A 83 -14.04 0.49 3.30
CA GLU A 83 -15.02 -0.58 3.10
C GLU A 83 -14.92 -1.28 1.73
N ASP A 84 -14.40 -0.58 0.72
CA ASP A 84 -14.25 -1.10 -0.66
C ASP A 84 -12.89 -1.79 -0.88
N LEU A 85 -12.01 -1.75 0.12
CA LEU A 85 -10.72 -2.43 0.06
C LEU A 85 -10.89 -3.92 0.34
N PRO A 86 -10.19 -4.79 -0.41
CA PRO A 86 -10.17 -6.20 -0.09
C PRO A 86 -9.60 -6.39 1.32
N ILE A 87 -10.27 -7.21 2.13
CA ILE A 87 -9.80 -7.55 3.48
C ILE A 87 -8.47 -8.32 3.35
N MET A 88 -7.37 -7.64 3.62
CA MET A 88 -6.06 -8.27 3.70
C MET A 88 -5.84 -8.87 5.09
N HIS A 89 -5.66 -10.19 5.13
CA HIS A 89 -5.15 -10.87 6.31
C HIS A 89 -3.63 -10.75 6.30
N SER A 90 -3.09 -9.96 7.23
CA SER A 90 -1.64 -9.86 7.43
C SER A 90 -1.23 -10.65 8.65
N MET A 91 -0.10 -11.33 8.57
CA MET A 91 0.53 -12.03 9.69
C MET A 91 2.00 -11.65 9.75
N THR A 92 2.44 -11.26 10.95
CA THR A 92 3.85 -11.01 11.26
C THR A 92 4.39 -12.20 12.04
N MET A 93 5.58 -12.68 11.66
CA MET A 93 6.25 -13.78 12.35
C MET A 93 7.74 -13.55 12.47
N PHE A 94 8.33 -14.09 13.52
CA PHE A 94 9.76 -14.14 13.71
C PHE A 94 10.31 -15.45 13.18
N LEU A 95 11.25 -15.38 12.23
CA LEU A 95 11.89 -16.55 11.64
C LEU A 95 13.39 -16.55 11.99
N PRO A 96 13.85 -17.45 12.89
CA PRO A 96 15.23 -17.45 13.33
C PRO A 96 16.17 -17.82 12.18
N ARG A 97 17.31 -17.11 12.09
CA ARG A 97 18.39 -17.38 11.13
C ARG A 97 17.94 -17.39 9.65
N CYS A 98 16.98 -16.55 9.30
CA CYS A 98 16.46 -16.41 7.93
C CYS A 98 16.87 -15.10 7.24
N GLY A 99 17.63 -14.21 7.90
CA GLY A 99 17.94 -12.88 7.37
C GLY A 99 18.74 -12.89 6.06
N ASP A 100 19.57 -13.91 5.83
CA ASP A 100 20.38 -14.10 4.62
C ASP A 100 19.70 -15.03 3.58
N LYS A 101 18.46 -15.46 3.84
CA LYS A 101 17.74 -16.43 3.01
C LYS A 101 16.73 -15.74 2.08
N PRO A 102 16.50 -16.28 0.88
CA PRO A 102 15.43 -15.79 0.01
C PRO A 102 14.05 -16.02 0.64
N TYR A 103 13.06 -15.20 0.31
CA TYR A 103 11.73 -15.26 0.92
C TYR A 103 11.01 -16.58 0.66
N GLU A 104 11.31 -17.27 -0.44
CA GLU A 104 10.82 -18.59 -0.78
C GLU A 104 11.21 -19.62 0.29
N PHE A 105 12.39 -19.46 0.89
CA PHE A 105 12.81 -20.32 2.00
C PHE A 105 11.92 -20.08 3.23
N ALA A 106 11.69 -18.83 3.60
CA ALA A 106 10.82 -18.43 4.71
C ALA A 106 9.38 -18.94 4.50
N LEU A 107 8.79 -18.73 3.32
CA LEU A 107 7.46 -19.23 2.98
C LEU A 107 7.41 -20.77 2.99
N GLY A 108 8.47 -21.43 2.50
CA GLY A 108 8.62 -22.87 2.58
C GLY A 108 8.58 -23.40 4.01
N LEU A 109 9.22 -22.71 4.97
CA LEU A 109 9.15 -23.05 6.39
C LEU A 109 7.72 -22.97 6.92
N VAL A 110 7.01 -21.87 6.61
CA VAL A 110 5.61 -21.67 7.03
C VAL A 110 4.73 -22.80 6.52
N LYS A 111 4.83 -23.11 5.22
CA LYS A 111 4.06 -24.20 4.60
C LYS A 111 4.33 -25.56 5.26
N ASN A 112 5.61 -25.89 5.46
CA ASN A 112 6.00 -27.22 5.93
C ASN A 112 5.71 -27.42 7.42
N GLN A 113 5.73 -26.36 8.23
CA GLN A 113 5.42 -26.43 9.67
C GLN A 113 3.91 -26.38 9.96
N ASN A 114 3.08 -25.95 9.01
CA ASN A 114 1.63 -25.82 9.18
C ASN A 114 0.89 -26.73 8.19
N ARG A 115 0.70 -28.00 8.57
CA ARG A 115 0.04 -28.99 7.70
C ARG A 115 -1.37 -28.53 7.30
N GLY A 116 -1.64 -28.51 6.00
CA GLY A 116 -2.93 -28.09 5.43
C GLY A 116 -3.04 -26.60 5.11
N LEU A 117 -2.02 -25.79 5.47
CA LEU A 117 -1.97 -24.38 5.09
C LEU A 117 -1.55 -24.24 3.63
N SER A 118 -2.41 -23.63 2.81
CA SER A 118 -2.03 -23.19 1.46
C SER A 118 -1.42 -21.79 1.53
N ILE A 119 -0.21 -21.67 0.99
CA ILE A 119 0.52 -20.40 0.88
C ILE A 119 0.60 -19.87 -0.56
N SER A 120 -0.14 -20.47 -1.50
CA SER A 120 -0.01 -20.16 -2.94
C SER A 120 -0.36 -18.72 -3.31
N SER A 121 -1.17 -18.05 -2.50
CA SER A 121 -1.56 -16.64 -2.64
C SER A 121 -0.83 -15.69 -1.70
N TRP A 122 0.14 -16.19 -0.92
CA TRP A 122 0.84 -15.39 0.06
C TRP A 122 1.97 -14.61 -0.60
N ARG A 123 2.18 -13.38 -0.13
CA ARG A 123 3.28 -12.50 -0.54
C ARG A 123 3.91 -11.90 0.70
N VAL A 124 5.24 -11.80 0.70
CA VAL A 124 5.96 -11.03 1.73
C VAL A 124 5.75 -9.55 1.44
N VAL A 125 5.12 -8.84 2.39
CA VAL A 125 4.80 -7.40 2.27
C VAL A 125 5.81 -6.51 2.97
N SER A 126 6.51 -7.03 3.98
CA SER A 126 7.61 -6.36 4.66
C SER A 126 8.50 -7.38 5.36
N SER A 127 9.77 -7.03 5.57
CA SER A 127 10.70 -7.80 6.38
C SER A 127 11.70 -6.87 7.03
N LYS A 128 12.09 -7.16 8.26
CA LYS A 128 13.21 -6.50 8.94
C LYS A 128 14.08 -7.54 9.61
N MET A 129 15.39 -7.31 9.63
CA MET A 129 16.28 -8.04 10.53
C MET A 129 16.09 -7.47 11.93
N GLU A 130 15.79 -8.34 12.89
CA GLU A 130 15.86 -7.97 14.30
C GLU A 130 17.32 -8.08 14.75
N GLU A 131 17.87 -7.01 15.30
CA GLU A 131 19.16 -7.07 15.97
C GLU A 131 19.02 -7.87 17.27
N ILE A 132 20.02 -8.70 17.56
CA ILE A 132 20.06 -9.45 18.82
C ILE A 132 20.32 -8.42 19.93
N GLY A 133 19.36 -8.27 20.85
CA GLY A 133 19.53 -7.49 22.08
C GLY A 133 20.47 -8.15 23.08
#